data_AF-A0A4Z2B500-F1
#
_entry.id   AF-A0A4Z2B500-F1
#
_cell.length_a   1.000
_cell.length_b   1.000
_cell.length_c   1.000
_cell.angle_alpha   90.00
_cell.angle_beta   90.00
_cell.angle_gamma   90.00
#
_symmetry.space_group_name_H-M   'P 1'
#
loop_
_entity.id
_entity.type
_entity.pdbx_description
1 polymer ?
#
loop_
_entity_poly.entity_id
_entity_poly.type
_entity_poly.pdbx_seq_one_letter_code
_entity_poly.pdbx_strand_id
1 'polypeptide(L)'
;MGSSLISNDVKSWVSSVLNRDVKQYGKKYLFDCNEETCWNSDQGERQWVILEFPQSVKVSELRIQFQGGFSAGTCRLEEFQDMVLQHFLN
;
A
#
# COMPACT_ATOMS: atom_id res chain seq x y z
N MET A 1 11.24 -16.44 13.27
CA MET A 1 10.91 -15.59 12.10
C MET A 1 9.41 -15.31 12.16
N GLY A 2 8.98 -14.06 11.97
CA GLY A 2 7.54 -13.73 11.93
C GLY A 2 6.90 -14.21 10.63
N SER A 3 5.60 -14.45 10.64
CA SER A 3 4.81 -14.71 9.42
C SER A 3 4.41 -13.39 8.76
N SER A 4 4.25 -13.41 7.43
CA SER A 4 3.64 -12.27 6.72
C SER A 4 2.22 -12.02 7.24
N LEU A 5 1.88 -10.74 7.44
CA LEU A 5 0.51 -10.32 7.75
C LEU A 5 -0.34 -10.09 6.49
N ILE A 6 0.29 -10.07 5.30
CA ILE A 6 -0.42 -9.92 4.03
C ILE A 6 -1.05 -11.27 3.65
N SER A 7 -2.36 -11.27 3.48
CA SER A 7 -3.16 -12.40 3.02
C SER A 7 -4.31 -11.93 2.12
N ASN A 8 -5.07 -12.86 1.55
CA ASN A 8 -6.25 -12.54 0.73
C ASN A 8 -7.37 -11.82 1.51
N ASP A 9 -7.35 -11.90 2.84
CA ASP A 9 -8.34 -11.25 3.71
C ASP A 9 -7.98 -9.79 4.03
N VAL A 10 -6.73 -9.37 3.75
CA VAL A 10 -6.29 -7.99 3.92
C VAL A 10 -6.84 -7.16 2.77
N LYS A 11 -7.68 -6.19 3.09
CA LYS A 11 -8.13 -5.21 2.11
C LYS A 11 -7.10 -4.10 1.98
N SER A 12 -6.96 -3.57 0.77
CA SER A 12 -6.04 -2.47 0.51
C SER A 12 -6.67 -1.38 -0.33
N TRP A 13 -6.23 -0.15 -0.10
CA TRP A 13 -6.53 1.01 -0.93
C TRP A 13 -5.25 1.77 -1.24
N VAL A 14 -5.26 2.48 -2.36
CA VAL A 14 -4.17 3.36 -2.77
C VAL A 14 -4.77 4.72 -3.13
N SER A 15 -4.03 5.78 -2.86
CA SER A 15 -4.45 7.16 -3.14
C SER A 15 -4.78 7.41 -4.61
N SER A 16 -3.94 6.88 -5.50
CA SER A 16 -4.05 7.08 -6.94
C SER A 16 -3.33 5.95 -7.70
N VAL A 17 -3.52 5.90 -9.01
CA VAL A 17 -2.79 5.02 -9.93
C VAL A 17 -2.35 5.85 -11.12
N LEU A 18 -1.08 5.74 -11.50
CA LEU A 18 -0.48 6.47 -12.62
C LEU A 18 -1.36 6.34 -13.87
N ASN A 19 -1.76 7.47 -14.45
CA ASN A 19 -2.64 7.55 -15.63
C ASN A 19 -3.97 6.78 -15.50
N ARG A 20 -4.39 6.45 -14.27
CA ARG A 20 -5.52 5.56 -13.98
C ARG A 20 -5.39 4.17 -14.60
N ASP A 21 -4.18 3.76 -15.01
CA ASP A 21 -3.93 2.45 -15.63
C ASP A 21 -3.78 1.37 -14.55
N VAL A 22 -4.92 0.91 -14.04
CA VAL A 22 -5.00 -0.17 -13.05
C VAL A 22 -4.46 -1.49 -13.60
N LYS A 23 -4.42 -1.67 -14.93
CA LYS A 23 -3.89 -2.90 -15.53
C LYS A 23 -2.38 -2.96 -15.42
N GLN A 24 -1.67 -1.85 -15.54
CA GLN A 24 -0.20 -1.80 -15.48
C GLN A 24 0.35 -1.39 -14.12
N TYR A 25 -0.35 -0.53 -13.37
CA TYR A 25 0.19 0.09 -12.14
C TYR A 25 -0.72 -0.05 -10.92
N GLY A 26 -1.74 -0.92 -10.98
CA GLY A 26 -2.72 -1.07 -9.92
C GLY A 26 -2.17 -1.72 -8.63
N LYS A 27 -2.87 -1.50 -7.52
CA LYS A 27 -2.53 -2.03 -6.18
C LYS A 27 -2.31 -3.55 -6.08
N LYS A 28 -2.79 -4.34 -7.06
CA LYS A 28 -2.54 -5.79 -7.10
C LYS A 28 -1.03 -6.10 -7.15
N TYR A 29 -0.24 -5.20 -7.73
CA TYR A 29 1.22 -5.30 -7.84
C TYR A 29 1.97 -4.92 -6.55
N LEU A 30 1.27 -4.61 -5.45
CA LEU A 30 1.90 -4.44 -4.12
C LEU A 30 2.30 -5.78 -3.49
N PHE A 31 1.60 -6.86 -3.86
CA PHE A 31 1.64 -8.15 -3.13
C PHE A 31 1.81 -9.36 -4.04
N ASP A 32 2.15 -9.17 -5.32
CA ASP A 32 2.28 -10.26 -6.29
C ASP A 32 3.67 -10.92 -6.29
N CYS A 33 4.57 -10.45 -5.42
CA CYS A 33 5.92 -10.97 -5.25
C CYS A 33 6.76 -10.98 -6.54
N ASN A 34 6.47 -10.06 -7.46
CA ASN A 34 7.18 -9.93 -8.72
C ASN A 34 7.95 -8.60 -8.77
N GLU A 35 9.28 -8.67 -8.82
CA GLU A 35 10.18 -7.50 -8.80
C GLU A 35 10.07 -6.60 -10.04
N GLU A 36 9.49 -7.12 -11.12
CA GLU A 36 9.29 -6.38 -12.37
C GLU A 36 8.02 -5.52 -12.37
N THR A 37 7.14 -5.69 -11.38
CA THR A 37 5.86 -4.98 -11.27
C THR A 37 5.77 -4.20 -9.98
N CYS A 38 5.06 -3.07 -10.03
CA CYS A 38 4.79 -2.27 -8.84
C CYS A 38 3.44 -1.55 -8.93
N TRP A 39 2.91 -1.16 -7.78
CA TRP A 39 1.96 -0.04 -7.77
C TRP A 39 2.73 1.26 -8.03
N ASN A 40 2.21 2.07 -8.94
CA ASN A 40 2.73 3.40 -9.21
C ASN A 40 1.61 4.43 -9.03
N SER A 41 1.81 5.39 -8.14
CA SER A 41 0.88 6.49 -7.92
C SER A 41 0.94 7.49 -9.08
N ASP A 42 -0.09 8.32 -9.21
CA ASP A 42 0.03 9.55 -9.99
C ASP A 42 0.92 10.57 -9.27
N GLN A 43 1.28 11.64 -9.96
CA GLN A 43 2.04 12.75 -9.37
C GLN A 43 1.24 13.46 -8.26
N GLY A 44 1.95 13.91 -7.23
CA GLY A 44 1.38 14.69 -6.13
C GLY A 44 2.01 14.36 -4.78
N GLU A 45 1.70 15.18 -3.79
CA GLU A 45 2.17 14.96 -2.41
C GLU A 45 1.34 13.91 -1.69
N ARG A 46 1.93 13.24 -0.70
CA ARG A 46 1.25 12.34 0.25
C ARG A 46 0.46 11.21 -0.44
N GLN A 47 1.11 10.51 -1.35
CA GLN A 47 0.57 9.25 -1.88
C GLN A 47 0.60 8.18 -0.78
N TRP A 48 -0.47 7.39 -0.68
CA TRP A 48 -0.67 6.49 0.45
C TRP A 48 -1.14 5.11 0.01
N VAL A 49 -0.78 4.13 0.84
CA VAL A 49 -1.31 2.76 0.80
C VAL A 49 -1.95 2.51 2.16
N ILE A 50 -3.21 2.09 2.16
CA ILE A 50 -3.95 1.72 3.38
C ILE A 50 -4.16 0.21 3.35
N LEU A 51 -3.89 -0.44 4.49
CA LEU A 51 -4.20 -1.85 4.73
C LEU A 51 -5.22 -1.95 5.86
N GLU A 52 -6.32 -2.65 5.60
CA GLU A 52 -7.28 -3.04 6.62
C GLU A 52 -7.13 -4.54 6.88
N PHE A 53 -6.74 -4.87 8.10
CA PHE A 53 -6.65 -6.25 8.56
C PHE A 53 -8.02 -6.72 9.08
N PRO A 54 -8.40 -7.99 8.86
CA PRO A 54 -9.70 -8.52 9.30
C PRO A 54 -9.84 -8.59 10.82
N GLN A 55 -8.74 -8.43 11.55
CA GLN A 55 -8.67 -8.43 13.01
C GLN A 55 -7.48 -7.57 13.46
N SER A 56 -7.42 -7.26 14.75
CA SER A 56 -6.25 -6.61 15.34
C SER A 56 -5.00 -7.47 15.15
N VAL A 57 -3.91 -6.85 14.69
CA VAL A 57 -2.64 -7.51 14.41
C VAL A 57 -1.50 -6.79 15.12
N LYS A 58 -0.43 -7.52 15.42
CA LYS A 58 0.82 -6.94 15.89
C LYS A 58 1.81 -6.86 14.74
N VAL A 59 2.07 -5.64 14.26
CA VAL A 59 3.12 -5.40 13.26
C VAL A 59 4.47 -5.34 13.97
N SER A 60 5.41 -6.16 13.52
CA SER A 60 6.78 -6.19 14.08
C SER A 60 7.84 -5.71 13.10
N GLU A 61 7.53 -5.74 11.80
CA GLU A 61 8.41 -5.33 10.72
C GLU A 61 7.56 -4.88 9.54
N LEU A 62 8.00 -3.80 8.87
CA LEU A 62 7.46 -3.33 7.61
C LEU A 62 8.59 -3.31 6.59
N ARG A 63 8.43 -4.03 5.47
CA ARG A 63 9.37 -4.04 4.35
C ARG A 63 8.71 -3.41 3.14
N ILE A 64 9.37 -2.40 2.57
CA ILE A 64 8.92 -1.70 1.36
C ILE A 64 10.06 -1.78 0.35
N GLN A 65 9.75 -2.26 -0.85
CA GLN A 65 10.67 -2.27 -1.98
C GLN A 65 10.22 -1.21 -2.98
N PHE A 66 11.15 -0.36 -3.41
CA PHE A 66 10.93 0.58 -4.50
C PHE A 66 11.55 0.03 -5.79
N GLN A 67 10.86 0.22 -6.92
CA GLN A 67 11.43 -0.04 -8.25
C GLN A 67 12.25 1.18 -8.68
N GLY A 68 13.42 0.95 -9.29
CA GLY A 68 14.35 2.02 -9.65
C GLY A 68 13.73 3.08 -10.58
N GLY A 69 14.03 4.35 -10.33
CA GLY A 69 13.55 5.50 -11.12
C GLY A 69 12.69 6.47 -10.32
N PHE A 70 11.89 5.96 -9.37
CA PHE A 70 11.06 6.78 -8.48
C PHE A 70 10.96 6.11 -7.10
N SER A 71 11.12 6.89 -6.03
CA SER A 71 10.93 6.40 -4.66
C SER A 71 10.36 7.51 -3.78
N ALA A 72 9.73 7.12 -2.67
CA ALA A 72 9.31 8.08 -1.67
C ALA A 72 10.54 8.67 -0.98
N GLY A 73 10.64 10.00 -0.90
CA GLY A 73 11.69 10.65 -0.11
C GLY A 73 11.50 10.46 1.40
N THR A 74 10.25 10.44 1.86
CA THR A 74 9.87 10.20 3.26
C THR A 74 8.63 9.32 3.31
N CYS A 75 8.63 8.34 4.21
CA CYS A 75 7.46 7.53 4.52
C CYS A 75 7.00 7.80 5.96
N ARG A 76 5.69 7.84 6.18
CA ARG A 76 5.08 7.88 7.51
C ARG A 76 4.21 6.65 7.68
N LEU A 77 4.39 5.95 8.80
CA LEU A 77 3.51 4.87 9.22
C LEU A 77 2.51 5.40 10.24
N GLU A 78 1.24 5.13 10.02
CA GLU A 78 0.14 5.52 10.89
C GLU A 78 -0.74 4.30 11.17
N GLU A 79 -1.29 4.22 12.38
CA GLU A 79 -2.27 3.21 12.78
C GLU A 79 -3.62 3.87 13.05
N PHE A 80 -4.70 3.16 12.72
CA PHE A 80 -6.07 3.62 12.93
C PHE A 80 -6.86 2.50 13.63
N GLN A 81 -7.56 2.84 14.71
CA GLN A 81 -8.22 1.85 15.56
C GLN A 81 -9.72 1.67 15.29
N ASP A 82 -10.29 2.44 14.36
CA ASP A 82 -11.68 2.36 13.90
C ASP A 82 -11.77 2.81 12.44
N MET A 83 -12.89 2.51 11.77
CA MET A 83 -13.16 2.74 10.34
C MET A 83 -13.23 4.25 9.96
N VAL A 84 -12.15 4.99 10.19
CA VAL A 84 -11.94 6.39 9.77
C VAL A 84 -11.50 6.46 8.29
N LEU A 85 -11.54 5.33 7.55
CA LEU A 85 -11.22 5.30 6.12
C LEU A 85 -12.10 6.25 5.30
N GLN A 86 -13.34 6.50 5.74
CA GLN A 86 -14.26 7.46 5.12
C GLN A 86 -13.68 8.90 5.07
N HIS A 87 -12.75 9.26 5.96
CA HIS A 87 -12.16 10.61 6.01
C HIS A 87 -10.94 10.78 5.10
N PHE A 88 -10.29 9.68 4.68
CA PHE A 88 -9.14 9.71 3.75
C PHE A 88 -9.52 9.40 2.30
N LEU A 89 -10.74 8.88 2.08
CA LEU A 89 -11.26 8.49 0.76
C LEU A 89 -12.14 9.57 0.09
N ASN A 90 -12.26 10.75 0.71
CA ASN A 90 -12.99 11.92 0.17
C ASN A 90 -12.05 13.10 -0.10
#